data_AF-A0A9W6JEV3-F1
#
_entry.id   AF-A0A9W6JEV3-F1
#
_cell.length_a   1.000
_cell.length_b   1.000
_cell.length_c   1.000
_cell.angle_alpha   90.00
_cell.angle_beta   90.00
_cell.angle_gamma   90.00
#
_symmetry.space_group_name_H-M   'P 1'
#
loop_
_entity.id
_entity.type
_entity.pdbx_description
1 polymer ?
#
loop_
_entity_poly.entity_id
_entity_poly.type
_entity_poly.pdbx_seq_one_letter_code
_entity_poly.pdbx_strand_id
1 'polypeptide(L)' 'MKRGRHLPTDAVAVAAVLAADATLAAADTAWLERGYARTSCRVWRCRNGTFTARMVWRNRDNVVATITYVAQGLVIP' A
#
# COMPACT_ATOMS: atom_id res chain seq x y z
N MET A 1 13.57 -2.32 -19.36
CA MET A 1 12.54 -2.49 -18.31
C MET A 1 11.42 -1.48 -18.52
N LYS A 2 10.22 -1.91 -18.96
CA LYS A 2 9.08 -1.00 -19.16
C LYS A 2 8.53 -0.60 -17.79
N ARG A 3 8.60 0.69 -17.47
CA ARG A 3 8.03 1.28 -16.24
C ARG A 3 6.53 0.98 -16.22
N GLY A 4 6.06 0.21 -15.24
CA GLY A 4 4.63 0.05 -15.00
C GLY A 4 4.00 1.43 -14.87
N ARG A 5 2.89 1.69 -15.57
CA ARG A 5 2.17 2.96 -15.44
C ARG A 5 1.80 3.11 -13.97
N HIS A 6 2.40 4.11 -13.34
CA HIS A 6 1.95 4.59 -12.05
C HIS A 6 0.51 5.08 -12.25
N LEU A 7 -0.46 4.42 -11.63
CA LEU A 7 -1.78 4.99 -11.54
C LEU A 7 -1.67 6.14 -10.53
N PRO A 8 -2.14 7.37 -10.85
CA PRO A 8 -2.21 8.42 -9.84
C PRO A 8 -2.99 7.87 -8.64
N THR A 9 -2.53 8.22 -7.44
CA THR A 9 -3.06 7.73 -6.16
C THR A 9 -4.57 7.95 -6.01
N ASP A 10 -5.14 8.86 -6.81
CA ASP A 10 -6.57 9.16 -6.87
C ASP A 10 -7.41 8.14 -7.67
N ALA A 11 -6.80 7.30 -8.50
CA ALA A 11 -7.55 6.33 -9.32
C ALA A 11 -7.92 5.04 -8.55
N VAL A 12 -7.17 4.70 -7.51
CA VAL A 12 -7.44 3.52 -6.66
C VAL A 12 -7.38 3.95 -5.21
N ALA A 13 -8.54 3.96 -4.56
CA ALA A 13 -8.65 4.32 -3.15
C ALA A 13 -7.85 3.35 -2.27
N VAL A 14 -7.17 3.87 -1.25
CA VAL A 14 -6.47 3.06 -0.23
C VAL A 14 -7.38 1.97 0.34
N ALA A 15 -8.66 2.30 0.56
CA ALA A 15 -9.66 1.33 1.04
C ALA A 15 -9.80 0.10 0.12
N ALA A 16 -9.73 0.29 -1.21
CA ALA A 16 -9.81 -0.81 -2.17
C ALA A 16 -8.56 -1.69 -2.13
N VAL A 17 -7.39 -1.10 -1.89
CA VAL A 17 -6.14 -1.85 -1.68
C VAL A 17 -6.19 -2.68 -0.39
N LEU A 18 -6.67 -2.09 0.71
CA LEU A 18 -6.81 -2.78 1.99
C LEU A 18 -7.86 -3.90 1.90
N ALA A 19 -8.97 -3.69 1.19
CA ALA A 19 -9.99 -4.71 0.96
C ALA A 19 -9.46 -5.90 0.13
N ALA A 20 -8.45 -5.68 -0.72
CA ALA A 20 -7.88 -6.72 -1.58
C ALA A 20 -6.79 -7.58 -0.90
N ASP A 21 -6.28 -7.20 0.27
CA ASP A 21 -5.26 -7.95 1.01
C ASP A 21 -5.47 -7.85 2.53
N ALA A 22 -5.97 -8.93 3.13
CA ALA A 22 -6.24 -9.00 4.57
C ALA A 22 -4.98 -8.87 5.44
N THR A 23 -3.82 -9.30 4.94
CA THR A 23 -2.55 -9.17 5.68
C THR A 23 -2.12 -7.71 5.71
N LEU A 24 -2.23 -7.03 4.57
CA LEU A 24 -1.98 -5.60 4.48
C LEU A 24 -2.97 -4.80 5.33
N ALA A 25 -4.25 -5.18 5.36
CA ALA A 25 -5.25 -4.55 6.23
C ALA A 25 -4.91 -4.72 7.72
N ALA A 26 -4.54 -5.92 8.15
CA ALA A 26 -4.11 -6.18 9.53
C ALA A 26 -2.84 -5.40 9.88
N ALA A 27 -1.86 -5.35 8.98
CA ALA A 27 -0.65 -4.57 9.16
C ALA A 27 -0.96 -3.08 9.27
N ASP A 28 -1.84 -2.55 8.41
CA ASP A 28 -2.24 -1.15 8.42
C ASP A 28 -2.87 -0.75 9.77
N THR A 29 -3.84 -1.53 10.26
CA THR A 29 -4.42 -1.32 11.60
C THR A 29 -3.34 -1.33 12.69
N ALA A 30 -2.48 -2.34 12.68
CA ALA A 30 -1.46 -2.51 13.71
C ALA A 30 -0.39 -1.39 13.71
N TRP A 31 -0.12 -0.74 12.57
CA TRP A 31 0.80 0.40 12.51
C TRP A 31 0.13 1.70 12.91
N LEU A 32 -1.15 1.89 12.56
CA LEU A 32 -1.94 3.04 13.00
C LEU A 32 -2.09 3.06 14.53
N GLU A 33 -2.37 1.91 15.15
CA GLU A 33 -2.47 1.77 16.62
C GLU A 33 -1.15 2.11 17.34
N ARG A 34 -0.01 1.93 16.65
CA ARG A 34 1.32 2.31 17.15
C ARG A 34 1.70 3.77 16.85
N GLY A 35 0.75 4.57 16.38
CA GLY A 35 0.93 5.99 16.09
C GLY A 35 1.67 6.28 14.78
N TYR A 36 1.79 5.32 13.87
CA TYR A 36 2.33 5.60 12.53
C TYR A 36 1.24 6.19 11.64
N ALA A 37 1.62 7.16 10.80
CA ALA A 37 0.73 7.73 9.79
C ALA A 37 0.99 7.09 8.42
N ARG A 38 -0.09 6.83 7.66
CA ARG A 38 0.01 6.49 6.23
C ARG A 38 0.56 7.70 5.47
N THR A 39 1.68 7.55 4.78
CA THR A 39 2.32 8.67 4.05
C THR A 39 2.37 8.47 2.54
N SER A 40 2.21 7.24 2.07
CA SER A 40 2.18 6.93 0.64
C SER A 40 1.48 5.60 0.42
N CYS A 41 0.56 5.57 -0.54
CA CYS A 41 0.06 4.36 -1.16
C CYS A 41 0.27 4.49 -2.66
N ARG A 42 1.01 3.56 -3.26
CA ARG A 42 1.25 3.54 -4.71
C ARG A 42 0.76 2.22 -5.26
N VAL A 43 0.07 2.28 -6.40
CA VAL A 43 -0.50 1.11 -7.05
C VAL A 43 -0.06 1.06 -8.50
N TRP A 44 0.32 -0.14 -8.95
CA TRP A 44 0.72 -0.41 -10.33
C TRP A 44 -0.10 -1.57 -10.88
N ARG A 45 -0.63 -1.40 -12.09
CA ARG A 45 -1.27 -2.49 -12.82
C ARG A 45 -0.23 -3.37 -13.49
N CYS A 46 -0.32 -4.67 -13.28
CA CYS A 46 0.50 -5.70 -13.89
C CYS A 46 -0.07 -6.12 -15.25
N ARG A 47 0.77 -6.74 -16.10
CA ARG A 47 0.38 -7.19 -17.45
C ARG A 47 -0.72 -8.27 -17.43
N ASN A 48 -0.73 -9.10 -16.38
CA ASN A 48 -1.73 -10.15 -16.16
C ASN A 48 -3.06 -9.62 -15.59
N GLY A 49 -3.24 -8.30 -15.49
CA GLY A 49 -4.46 -7.68 -14.99
C GLY A 49 -4.54 -7.50 -13.48
N THR A 50 -3.63 -8.10 -12.69
CA THR A 50 -3.56 -7.86 -11.24
C THR A 50 -2.89 -6.53 -10.92
N PHE A 51 -2.90 -6.14 -9.66
CA PHE A 51 -2.22 -4.96 -9.15
C PHE A 51 -1.13 -5.32 -8.15
N THR A 52 -0.12 -4.46 -8.09
CA THR A 52 0.85 -4.42 -7.00
C THR A 52 0.64 -3.11 -6.26
N ALA A 53 0.60 -3.16 -4.93
CA ALA A 53 0.53 -1.97 -4.10
C ALA A 53 1.74 -1.88 -3.17
N ARG A 54 2.19 -0.65 -2.91
CA ARG A 54 3.19 -0.34 -1.88
C ARG A 54 2.57 0.64 -0.90
N MET A 55 2.44 0.22 0.34
CA MET A 55 2.03 1.07 1.47
C MET A 55 3.26 1.51 2.27
N VAL A 56 3.26 2.76 2.72
CA VAL A 56 4.33 3.33 3.54
C VAL A 56 3.72 4.04 4.74
N TRP A 57 4.16 3.64 5.93
CA TRP A 57 3.85 4.30 7.19
C TRP A 57 5.07 4.96 7.77
N ARG A 58 4.89 6.11 8.43
CA ARG A 58 5.98 6.82 9.10
C ARG A 58 5.56 7.29 10.49
N ASN A 59 6.52 7.23 11.41
CA ASN A 59 6.45 7.85 12.72
C ASN A 59 7.84 8.39 13.04
N ARG A 60 8.00 9.72 13.15
CA ARG A 60 9.33 10.33 13.35
C ARG A 60 9.85 10.19 14.79
N ASP A 61 8.98 9.84 15.72
CA ASP A 61 9.31 9.71 17.14
C ASP A 61 9.82 8.29 17.48
N ASN A 62 9.79 7.36 16.52
CA ASN A 62 10.25 5.99 16.68
C ASN A 62 11.62 5.76 16.00
N VAL A 63 12.44 4.89 16.61
CA VAL A 63 13.75 4.47 16.06
C VAL A 63 13.59 3.89 14.65
N VAL A 64 12.56 3.06 14.44
CA VAL A 64 12.19 2.60 13.09
C VAL A 64 11.18 3.58 12.49
N ALA A 65 11.69 4.65 11.90
CA ALA A 65 10.82 5.76 11.51
C ALA A 65 9.96 5.50 10.25
N THR A 66 10.24 4.45 9.48
CA THR A 66 9.54 4.14 8.23
C THR A 66 9.32 2.65 8.07
N ILE A 67 8.06 2.27 7.86
CA ILE A 67 7.66 0.90 7.52
C ILE A 67 7.14 0.89 6.08
N THR A 68 7.54 -0.11 5.30
CA THR A 68 7.04 -0.33 3.95
C THR A 68 6.49 -1.74 3.84
N TYR A 69 5.32 -1.88 3.23
CA TYR A 69 4.74 -3.17 2.86
C TYR A 69 4.44 -3.17 1.36
N VAL A 70 4.72 -4.29 0.70
CA VAL A 70 4.41 -4.50 -0.72
C VAL A 70 3.48 -5.70 -0.85
N ALA A 71 2.29 -5.45 -1.40
CA ALA A 71 1.31 -6.48 -1.74
C ALA A 71 1.32 -6.71 -3.26
N GLN A 72 1.30 -7.95 -3.69
CA GLN A 72 1.33 -8.35 -5.10
C GLN A 72 0.15 -9.27 -5.42
N GLY A 73 -0.26 -9.31 -6.69
CA GLY A 73 -1.36 -10.19 -7.11
C GLY A 73 -2.74 -9.70 -6.68
N LEU A 74 -2.87 -8.43 -6.30
CA LEU A 74 -4.13 -7.84 -5.86
C LEU A 74 -5.16 -7.85 -6.99
N VAL A 75 -6.38 -8.24 -6.65
CA VAL A 75 -7.56 -8.07 -7.51
C VAL A 75 -8.35 -6.91 -6.94
N ILE A 76 -8.32 -5.78 -7.63
CA ILE A 76 -9.00 -4.55 -7.22
C ILE A 76 -10.07 -4.26 -8.28
N PRO A 77 -11.37 -4.21 -7.91
CA PRO A 77 -12.46 -3.95 -8.83
C PRO A 77 -12.45 -2.53 -9.39
#